data_AF-A0A7Y2H6S6-F1
#
_entry.id   AF-A0A7Y2H6S6-F1
#
_cell.length_a   1.000
_cell.length_b   1.000
_cell.length_c   1.000
_cell.angle_alpha   90.00
_cell.angle_beta   90.00
_cell.angle_gamma   90.00
#
_symmetry.space_group_name_H-M   'P 1'
#
loop_
_entity.id
_entity.type
_entity.pdbx_description
1 polymer ?
#
loop_
_entity_poly.entity_id
_entity_poly.type
_entity_poly.pdbx_seq_one_letter_code
_entity_poly.pdbx_strand_id
1 'polypeptide(L)'
;MEIPGLERSRQLRVYLPPGYQSSEDRYPVLYMQDAQNLFDERTAYAGEWRVDEILDSLALETGLRLIVVGIDNGGQERIHEMNPFEHPEYGLGKGEEFVEFIADFVKPQIDSLYRTMPEREHTGIMGSSLG
;
A
#
# COMPACT_ATOMS: atom_id res chain seq x y z
N MET A 1 2.17 -3.69 -11.67
CA MET A 1 3.53 -3.16 -11.65
C MET A 1 4.48 -4.31 -11.43
N GLU A 2 5.52 -4.46 -12.27
CA GLU A 2 6.51 -5.53 -12.08
C GLU A 2 7.35 -5.29 -10.83
N ILE A 3 7.61 -6.34 -10.06
CA ILE A 3 8.60 -6.38 -9.00
C ILE A 3 9.95 -6.75 -9.63
N PRO A 4 10.92 -5.83 -9.65
CA PRO A 4 12.26 -6.11 -10.14
C PRO A 4 12.91 -7.27 -9.39
N GLY A 5 13.56 -8.17 -10.12
CA GLY A 5 14.26 -9.32 -9.54
C GLY A 5 13.39 -10.54 -9.20
N LEU A 6 12.05 -10.42 -9.20
CA LEU A 6 11.15 -11.55 -8.85
C LEU A 6 10.32 -12.10 -10.02
N GLU A 7 10.37 -11.50 -11.22
CA GLU A 7 9.56 -11.89 -12.40
C GLU A 7 8.06 -11.98 -12.10
N ARG A 8 7.55 -11.03 -11.31
CA ARG A 8 6.17 -11.01 -10.80
C ARG A 8 5.56 -9.62 -10.95
N SER A 9 4.25 -9.57 -11.15
CA SER A 9 3.50 -8.31 -11.16
C SER A 9 2.65 -8.15 -9.90
N ARG A 10 2.59 -6.94 -9.31
CA ARG A 10 1.66 -6.59 -8.23
C ARG A 10 0.64 -5.56 -8.68
N GLN A 11 -0.60 -5.75 -8.23
CA GLN A 11 -1.65 -4.75 -8.39
C GLN A 11 -1.50 -3.70 -7.29
N LEU A 12 -1.62 -2.43 -7.68
CA LEU A 12 -1.70 -1.31 -6.76
C LEU A 12 -3.14 -0.78 -6.77
N ARG A 13 -3.64 -0.40 -5.60
CA ARG A 13 -4.95 0.22 -5.40
C ARG A 13 -4.74 1.58 -4.76
N VAL A 14 -5.32 2.62 -5.33
CA VAL A 14 -5.09 3.99 -4.84
C VAL A 14 -6.41 4.60 -4.40
N TYR A 15 -6.47 5.00 -3.13
CA TYR A 15 -7.53 5.86 -2.59
C TYR A 15 -7.04 7.31 -2.58
N LEU A 16 -7.91 8.21 -3.04
CA LEU A 16 -7.67 9.66 -3.02
C LEU A 16 -8.66 10.31 -2.07
N PRO A 17 -8.20 11.21 -1.18
CA PRO A 17 -9.07 11.78 -0.17
C PRO A 17 -10.14 12.71 -0.78
N PRO A 18 -11.26 12.96 -0.08
CA PRO A 18 -12.28 13.89 -0.52
C PRO A 18 -11.72 15.26 -0.90
N GLY A 19 -12.19 15.78 -2.03
CA GLY A 19 -11.77 17.07 -2.56
C GLY A 19 -10.42 17.06 -3.30
N TYR A 20 -9.77 15.90 -3.46
CA TYR A 20 -8.51 15.79 -4.20
C TYR A 20 -8.60 16.40 -5.60
N GLN A 21 -9.67 16.15 -6.36
CA GLN A 21 -9.80 16.63 -7.74
C GLN A 21 -10.03 18.14 -7.85
N SER A 22 -10.58 18.77 -6.81
CA SER A 22 -10.91 20.21 -6.79
C SER A 22 -9.88 21.07 -6.06
N SER A 23 -8.83 20.46 -5.51
CA SER A 23 -7.76 21.14 -4.78
C SER A 23 -6.41 20.93 -5.46
N GLU A 24 -5.49 21.85 -5.22
CA GLU A 24 -4.07 21.72 -5.57
C GLU A 24 -3.20 21.36 -4.35
N ASP A 25 -3.83 21.01 -3.23
CA ASP A 25 -3.14 20.53 -2.03
C ASP A 25 -2.27 19.31 -2.35
N ARG A 26 -1.18 19.18 -1.61
CA ARG A 26 -0.37 17.97 -1.53
C ARG A 26 -0.74 17.18 -0.29
N TYR A 27 -0.63 15.86 -0.35
CA TYR A 27 -1.11 14.97 0.70
C TYR A 27 -0.01 14.03 1.18
N PRO A 28 0.03 13.69 2.48
CA PRO A 28 0.82 12.57 2.96
C PRO A 28 0.31 11.26 2.34
N VAL A 29 1.17 10.25 2.29
CA VAL A 29 0.89 8.95 1.66
C VAL A 29 1.08 7.82 2.67
N LEU A 30 0.08 6.96 2.78
CA LEU A 30 0.13 5.72 3.55
C LEU A 30 0.20 4.53 2.58
N TYR A 31 1.30 3.78 2.61
CA TYR A 31 1.44 2.54 1.86
C TYR A 31 0.90 1.38 2.69
N MET A 32 -0.02 0.60 2.16
CA MET A 32 -0.68 -0.49 2.91
C MET A 32 -0.56 -1.84 2.20
N GLN A 33 -0.14 -2.87 2.93
CA GLN A 33 -0.10 -4.24 2.40
C GLN A 33 -1.47 -4.93 2.46
N ASP A 34 -1.60 -6.04 1.72
CA ASP A 34 -2.83 -6.83 1.59
C ASP A 34 -4.00 -6.03 1.01
N ALA A 35 -3.72 -5.25 -0.04
CA ALA A 35 -4.67 -4.25 -0.53
C ALA A 35 -6.01 -4.79 -1.05
N GLN A 36 -6.07 -6.08 -1.39
CA GLN A 36 -7.33 -6.73 -1.73
C GLN A 36 -8.36 -6.70 -0.59
N ASN A 37 -7.94 -6.46 0.65
CA ASN A 37 -8.83 -6.34 1.81
C ASN A 37 -9.26 -4.89 2.13
N LEU A 38 -8.68 -3.87 1.49
CA LEU A 38 -8.78 -2.49 2.01
C LEU A 38 -10.10 -1.79 1.70
N PHE A 39 -10.64 -1.96 0.49
CA PHE A 39 -11.65 -1.05 -0.09
C PHE A 39 -12.86 -1.73 -0.75
N ASP A 40 -12.91 -3.06 -0.81
CA ASP A 40 -14.05 -3.75 -1.42
C ASP A 40 -14.21 -5.16 -0.85
N GLU A 41 -15.33 -5.41 -0.19
CA GLU A 41 -15.74 -6.73 0.33
C GLU A 41 -15.64 -7.84 -0.72
N ARG A 42 -15.84 -7.56 -2.01
CA ARG A 42 -15.77 -8.56 -3.08
C ARG A 42 -14.35 -9.05 -3.35
N THR A 43 -13.33 -8.25 -3.02
CA THR A 43 -11.93 -8.64 -3.19
C THR A 43 -11.28 -9.12 -1.90
N ALA A 44 -11.96 -8.92 -0.76
CA ALA A 44 -11.42 -9.25 0.54
C ALA A 44 -11.38 -10.76 0.78
N TYR A 45 -10.28 -11.23 1.38
CA TYR A 45 -10.11 -12.65 1.72
C TYR A 45 -10.92 -13.06 2.96
N ALA A 46 -10.94 -12.19 3.98
CA ALA A 46 -11.55 -12.46 5.29
C ALA A 46 -12.33 -11.25 5.82
N GLY A 47 -13.10 -10.61 4.93
CA GLY A 47 -13.85 -9.39 5.21
C GLY A 47 -13.06 -8.12 4.93
N GLU A 48 -13.79 -7.08 4.53
CA GLU A 48 -13.23 -5.78 4.20
C GLU A 48 -12.78 -4.98 5.43
N TRP A 49 -11.68 -4.25 5.29
CA TRP A 49 -11.14 -3.37 6.34
C TRP A 49 -11.75 -1.97 6.31
N ARG A 50 -12.43 -1.58 5.23
CA ARG A 50 -13.19 -0.34 5.07
C ARG A 50 -12.35 0.92 5.24
N VAL A 51 -11.15 0.90 4.66
CA VAL A 51 -10.17 1.96 4.84
C VAL A 51 -10.66 3.26 4.21
N ASP A 52 -11.31 3.19 3.05
CA ASP A 52 -11.90 4.34 2.38
C ASP A 52 -13.04 4.96 3.19
N GLU A 53 -13.98 4.18 3.74
CA GLU A 53 -15.07 4.76 4.53
C GLU A 53 -14.57 5.37 5.85
N ILE A 54 -13.58 4.74 6.48
CA ILE A 54 -12.95 5.29 7.69
C ILE A 54 -12.23 6.61 7.36
N LEU A 55 -11.48 6.66 6.26
CA LEU A 55 -10.75 7.88 5.88
C LEU A 55 -11.67 9.00 5.40
N ASP A 56 -12.75 8.69 4.69
CA ASP A 56 -13.78 9.66 4.34
C ASP A 56 -14.42 10.25 5.61
N SER A 57 -14.71 9.41 6.59
CA SER A 57 -15.27 9.85 7.88
C SER A 57 -14.27 10.74 8.65
N LEU A 58 -13.01 10.31 8.75
CA LEU A 58 -11.97 11.09 9.42
C LEU A 58 -11.67 12.43 8.73
N ALA A 59 -11.75 12.47 7.39
CA ALA A 59 -11.60 13.71 6.63
C ALA A 59 -12.70 14.71 6.99
N LEU A 60 -13.94 14.25 7.14
CA LEU A 60 -15.08 15.09 7.53
C LEU A 60 -14.99 15.52 9.00
N GLU A 61 -14.63 14.62 9.90
CA GLU A 61 -14.65 14.86 11.35
C GLU A 61 -13.43 15.66 11.85
N THR A 62 -12.26 15.43 11.24
CA THR A 62 -10.98 15.93 11.76
C THR A 62 -10.19 16.76 10.75
N GLY A 63 -10.56 16.72 9.47
CA GLY A 63 -9.79 17.32 8.38
C GLY A 63 -8.57 16.50 7.95
N LEU A 64 -8.37 15.30 8.50
CA LEU A 64 -7.30 14.39 8.09
C LEU A 64 -7.53 13.93 6.64
N ARG A 65 -6.61 14.29 5.75
CA ARG A 65 -6.65 13.89 4.33
C ARG A 65 -5.30 13.31 3.94
N LEU A 66 -5.31 12.08 3.45
CA LEU A 66 -4.12 11.37 3.00
C LEU A 66 -4.45 10.47 1.81
N ILE A 67 -3.44 10.18 0.99
CA ILE A 67 -3.54 9.19 -0.08
C ILE A 67 -3.20 7.82 0.51
N VAL A 68 -3.96 6.77 0.18
CA VAL A 68 -3.56 5.39 0.48
C VAL A 68 -3.14 4.71 -0.81
N VAL A 69 -1.95 4.11 -0.79
CA VAL A 69 -1.47 3.23 -1.84
C VAL A 69 -1.44 1.81 -1.28
N GLY A 70 -2.46 1.05 -1.61
CA GLY A 70 -2.53 -0.36 -1.32
C GLY A 70 -1.70 -1.20 -2.30
N ILE A 71 -0.92 -2.15 -1.78
CA ILE A 71 -0.21 -3.19 -2.53
C ILE A 71 -0.90 -4.53 -2.29
N ASP A 72 -1.49 -5.11 -3.33
CA ASP A 72 -2.10 -6.46 -3.25
C ASP A 72 -0.99 -7.48 -2.94
N ASN A 73 -1.31 -8.50 -2.14
CA ASN A 73 -0.33 -9.53 -1.84
C ASN A 73 -0.08 -10.50 -3.01
N GLY A 74 0.97 -11.30 -2.89
CA GLY A 74 1.36 -12.28 -3.89
C GLY A 74 0.58 -13.60 -3.90
N GLY A 75 -0.56 -13.70 -3.21
CA GLY A 75 -1.26 -14.97 -3.00
C GLY A 75 -0.39 -15.99 -2.28
N GLN A 76 -0.01 -17.08 -2.96
CA GLN A 76 0.93 -18.07 -2.42
C GLN A 76 2.30 -17.47 -2.12
N GLU A 77 2.71 -16.44 -2.86
CA GLU A 77 4.00 -15.77 -2.67
C GLU A 77 4.02 -14.80 -1.48
N ARG A 78 2.86 -14.51 -0.87
CA ARG A 78 2.74 -13.55 0.25
C ARG A 78 3.73 -13.85 1.38
N ILE A 79 3.83 -15.11 1.78
CA ILE A 79 4.69 -15.51 2.91
C ILE A 79 6.18 -15.36 2.58
N HIS A 80 6.56 -15.50 1.31
CA HIS A 80 7.93 -15.30 0.88
C HIS A 80 8.23 -13.80 0.78
N GLU A 81 7.38 -13.03 0.11
CA GLU A 81 7.60 -11.60 -0.15
C GLU A 81 7.53 -10.72 1.09
N MET A 82 6.77 -11.12 2.11
CA MET A 82 6.63 -10.32 3.33
C MET A 82 7.51 -10.82 4.47
N ASN A 83 8.35 -11.82 4.21
CA ASN A 83 9.30 -12.36 5.18
C ASN A 83 10.73 -12.02 4.75
N PRO A 84 11.52 -11.29 5.55
CA PRO A 84 12.91 -11.01 5.24
C PRO A 84 13.87 -12.15 5.61
N PHE A 85 13.38 -13.20 6.27
CA PHE A 85 14.22 -14.27 6.83
C PHE A 85 14.01 -15.61 6.11
N GLU A 86 15.04 -16.45 6.14
CA GLU A 86 14.93 -17.85 5.74
C GLU A 86 14.06 -18.62 6.74
N HIS A 87 13.18 -19.46 6.22
CA HIS A 87 12.30 -20.32 7.01
C HIS A 87 12.46 -21.79 6.59
N PRO A 88 12.59 -22.76 7.52
CA PRO A 88 12.77 -24.17 7.17
C PRO A 88 11.67 -24.75 6.26
N GLU A 89 10.43 -24.28 6.41
CA GLU A 89 9.27 -24.73 5.63
C GLU A 89 9.07 -23.92 4.33
N TYR A 90 9.42 -22.63 4.33
CA TYR A 90 9.10 -21.70 3.24
C TYR A 90 10.35 -21.24 2.47
N GLY A 91 11.53 -21.76 2.79
CA GLY A 91 12.78 -21.38 2.14
C GLY A 91 13.17 -19.92 2.37
N LEU A 92 13.94 -19.35 1.43
CA LEU A 92 14.48 -18.01 1.53
C LEU A 92 13.38 -16.94 1.36
N GLY A 93 13.29 -16.04 2.33
CA GLY A 93 12.42 -14.87 2.28
C GLY A 93 12.83 -13.87 1.19
N LYS A 94 11.86 -13.06 0.75
CA LYS A 94 11.95 -12.04 -0.30
C LYS A 94 11.53 -10.65 0.19
N GLY A 95 11.57 -10.45 1.51
CA GLY A 95 11.22 -9.20 2.18
C GLY A 95 12.08 -8.01 1.78
N GLU A 96 13.38 -8.22 1.53
CA GLU A 96 14.27 -7.15 1.09
C GLU A 96 13.85 -6.64 -0.30
N GLU A 97 13.71 -7.55 -1.27
CA GLU A 97 13.26 -7.20 -2.62
C GLU A 97 11.86 -6.57 -2.62
N PHE A 98 10.97 -7.00 -1.71
CA PHE A 98 9.63 -6.41 -1.60
C PHE A 98 9.65 -4.99 -1.03
N VAL A 99 10.48 -4.70 -0.02
CA VAL A 99 10.63 -3.35 0.53
C VAL A 99 11.34 -2.43 -0.46
N GLU A 100 12.38 -2.91 -1.16
CA GLU A 100 13.03 -2.18 -2.24
C GLU A 100 12.06 -1.87 -3.38
N PHE A 101 11.21 -2.83 -3.75
CA PHE A 101 10.14 -2.58 -4.72
C PHE A 101 9.22 -1.42 -4.31
N ILE A 102 8.81 -1.37 -3.04
CA ILE A 102 7.99 -0.26 -2.55
C ILE A 102 8.77 1.05 -2.56
N ALA A 103 9.98 1.07 -2.01
CA ALA A 103 10.77 2.29 -1.80
C ALA A 103 11.30 2.90 -3.10
N ASP A 104 11.81 2.06 -4.01
CA ASP A 104 12.57 2.50 -5.17
C ASP A 104 11.77 2.48 -6.47
N PHE A 105 10.62 1.80 -6.49
CA PHE A 105 9.80 1.67 -7.69
C PHE A 105 8.38 2.21 -7.49
N VAL A 106 7.65 1.72 -6.48
CA VAL A 106 6.27 2.18 -6.25
C VAL A 106 6.25 3.64 -5.82
N LYS A 107 6.97 4.01 -4.76
CA LYS A 107 6.93 5.36 -4.20
C LYS A 107 7.31 6.44 -5.23
N PRO A 108 8.40 6.33 -6.00
CA PRO A 108 8.74 7.34 -7.01
C PRO A 108 7.67 7.49 -8.09
N GLN A 109 7.00 6.39 -8.49
CA GLN A 109 5.89 6.48 -9.44
C GLN A 109 4.69 7.20 -8.84
N ILE A 110 4.32 6.87 -7.61
CA ILE A 110 3.22 7.56 -6.90
C ILE A 110 3.52 9.05 -6.75
N ASP A 111 4.73 9.41 -6.34
CA ASP A 111 5.15 10.81 -6.18
C ASP A 111 5.14 11.59 -7.51
N SER A 112 5.33 10.89 -8.64
CA SER A 112 5.26 11.50 -9.98
C SER A 112 3.83 11.65 -10.52
N LEU A 113 2.92 10.74 -10.12
CA LEU A 113 1.55 10.66 -10.66
C LEU A 113 0.53 11.41 -9.81
N TYR A 114 0.79 11.56 -8.51
CA TYR A 114 -0.13 12.14 -7.55
C TYR A 114 0.49 13.34 -6.84
N ARG A 115 -0.35 14.22 -6.27
CA ARG A 115 0.07 15.37 -5.48
C ARG A 115 0.48 14.92 -4.07
N THR A 116 1.65 14.32 -3.95
CA THR A 116 2.18 13.83 -2.66
C THR A 116 3.05 14.88 -1.97
N MET A 117 3.20 14.72 -0.65
CA MET A 117 4.30 15.25 0.16
C MET A 117 5.35 14.13 0.29
N PRO A 118 6.43 14.14 -0.51
CA PRO A 118 7.30 12.98 -0.69
C PRO A 118 8.27 12.73 0.47
N GLU A 119 8.36 13.64 1.43
CA GLU A 119 9.29 13.57 2.56
C GLU A 119 8.92 12.45 3.54
N ARG A 120 9.92 11.96 4.29
CA ARG A 120 9.76 10.81 5.21
C ARG A 120 8.72 11.07 6.30
N GLU A 121 8.58 12.33 6.74
CA GLU A 121 7.63 12.76 7.77
C GLU A 121 6.17 12.65 7.30
N HIS A 122 5.95 12.58 5.99
CA HIS A 122 4.65 12.51 5.34
C HIS A 122 4.39 11.15 4.68
N THR A 123 5.28 10.18 4.92
CA THR A 123 5.17 8.83 4.36
C THR A 123 5.01 7.82 5.49
N GLY A 124 3.92 7.06 5.46
CA GLY A 124 3.65 5.95 6.37
C GLY A 124 3.62 4.61 5.64
N ILE A 125 3.86 3.53 6.38
CA ILE A 125 3.64 2.14 5.94
C ILE A 125 2.82 1.39 7.02
N MET A 126 1.86 0.57 6.62
CA MET A 126 0.96 -0.12 7.54
C MET A 126 0.41 -1.43 6.96
N GLY A 127 0.50 -2.51 7.73
CA GLY A 127 -0.11 -3.78 7.38
C GLY A 127 -0.64 -4.52 8.61
N SER A 128 -1.04 -5.76 8.40
CA SER A 128 -1.53 -6.65 9.46
C SER A 128 -0.90 -8.03 9.35
N SER A 129 -0.64 -8.65 10.51
CA SER A 129 0.00 -9.95 10.64
C SER A 129 1.43 -9.97 10.06
N LEU A 130 1.63 -10.40 8.81
CA LEU A 130 2.94 -10.35 8.15
C LEU A 130 3.25 -8.97 7.57
N GLY A 131 2.24 -8.12 7.37
CA GLY A 131 2.37 -6.79 6.77
C GLY A 131 2.75 -5.71 7.75
#